data_AF-T0V3H8-F1
#
_entry.id   AF-T0V3H8-F1
#
_cell.length_a   1.000
_cell.length_b   1.000
_cell.length_c   1.000
_cell.angle_alpha   90.00
_cell.angle_beta   90.00
_cell.angle_gamma   90.00
#
_symmetry.space_group_name_H-M   'P 1'
#
loop_
_entity.id
_entity.type
_entity.pdbx_description
1 polymer ?
#
loop_
_entity_poly.entity_id
_entity_poly.type
_entity_poly.pdbx_seq_one_letter_code
_entity_poly.pdbx_strand_id
1 'polypeptide(L)'
;MHYLFLIPLIGGALLVLLQLMVKGLSRLSLNLWNSGVATLTAGALYRGIVNLSGRSTTMDQPYYYLGVAFLALALISLFFVRSVWVEKTA
;
A
#
# COMPACT_ATOMS: atom_id res chain seq x y z
N MET A 1 -9.26 -15.24 -8.34
CA MET A 1 -9.62 -13.91 -8.89
C MET A 1 -10.70 -13.22 -8.09
N HIS A 2 -11.67 -13.93 -7.51
CA HIS A 2 -12.79 -13.32 -6.79
C HIS A 2 -12.38 -12.33 -5.67
N TYR A 3 -11.24 -12.56 -5.01
CA TYR A 3 -10.81 -11.76 -3.86
C TYR A 3 -9.79 -10.66 -4.19
N LEU A 4 -9.53 -10.39 -5.47
CA LEU A 4 -8.49 -9.44 -5.86
C LEU A 4 -8.79 -8.01 -5.40
N PHE A 5 -10.07 -7.65 -5.34
CA PHE A 5 -10.51 -6.35 -4.86
C PHE A 5 -10.23 -6.10 -3.38
N LEU A 6 -9.99 -7.15 -2.57
CA LEU A 6 -9.79 -7.00 -1.13
C LEU A 6 -8.51 -6.23 -0.81
N ILE A 7 -7.45 -6.40 -1.59
CA ILE A 7 -6.17 -5.71 -1.34
C ILE A 7 -6.32 -4.19 -1.45
N PRO A 8 -6.79 -3.61 -2.57
CA PRO A 8 -7.00 -2.17 -2.65
C PRO A 8 -8.11 -1.67 -1.71
N LEU A 9 -9.15 -2.48 -1.45
CA LEU A 9 -10.21 -2.11 -0.51
C LEU A 9 -9.68 -1.97 0.92
N ILE A 10 -8.96 -2.97 1.43
CA ILE A 10 -8.37 -2.97 2.77
C ILE A 10 -7.29 -1.88 2.86
N GLY A 11 -6.41 -1.78 1.85
CA GLY A 11 -5.37 -0.76 1.80
C GLY A 11 -5.93 0.67 1.79
N GLY A 12 -7.01 0.92 1.06
CA GLY A 12 -7.70 2.21 1.05
C GLY A 12 -8.44 2.51 2.36
N ALA A 13 -9.17 1.54 2.91
CA ALA A 13 -9.88 1.70 4.17
C ALA A 13 -8.92 1.99 5.34
N LEU A 14 -7.80 1.26 5.41
CA LEU A 14 -6.76 1.50 6.41
C LEU A 14 -6.12 2.89 6.25
N LEU A 15 -5.90 3.36 5.03
CA LEU A 15 -5.36 4.71 4.80
C LEU A 15 -6.30 5.78 5.34
N VAL A 16 -7.60 5.66 5.07
CA VAL A 16 -8.61 6.61 5.58
C VAL A 16 -8.63 6.59 7.11
N LEU A 17 -8.59 5.42 7.74
CA LEU A 17 -8.49 5.30 9.19
C LEU A 17 -7.23 5.97 9.75
N LEU A 18 -6.08 5.80 9.08
CA LEU A 18 -4.83 6.46 9.46
C LEU A 18 -4.93 7.99 9.35
N GLN A 19 -5.60 8.50 8.32
CA GLN A 19 -5.82 9.95 8.13
C GLN A 19 -6.77 10.55 9.18
N LEU A 20 -7.71 9.77 9.71
CA LEU A 20 -8.57 10.19 10.82
C LEU A 20 -7.78 10.31 12.14
N MET A 21 -6.80 9.43 12.36
CA MET A 21 -5.98 9.42 13.59
C MET A 21 -4.79 10.38 13.50
N VAL A 22 -4.17 10.52 12.33
CA VAL A 22 -2.98 11.33 12.09
C VAL A 22 -3.29 12.38 11.02
N LYS A 23 -3.49 13.63 11.45
CA LYS A 23 -3.68 14.76 10.53
C LYS A 23 -2.35 15.14 9.87
N GLY A 24 -2.39 15.42 8.57
CA GLY A 24 -1.25 15.96 7.84
C GLY A 24 -0.17 14.93 7.46
N LEU A 25 -0.59 13.79 6.89
CA LEU A 25 0.33 12.82 6.28
C LEU A 25 1.20 13.49 5.21
N SER A 26 2.50 13.22 5.24
CA SER A 26 3.41 13.74 4.21
C SER A 26 3.15 13.08 2.85
N ARG A 27 3.50 13.81 1.77
CA ARG A 27 3.43 13.28 0.39
C ARG A 27 4.26 12.00 0.24
N LEU A 28 5.38 11.91 0.96
CA LEU A 28 6.22 10.71 0.97
C LEU A 28 5.46 9.51 1.55
N SER A 29 4.87 9.65 2.74
CA SER A 29 4.11 8.56 3.37
C SER A 29 2.93 8.10 2.50
N LEU A 30 2.22 9.04 1.87
CA LEU A 30 1.12 8.73 0.95
C LEU A 30 1.61 8.00 -0.31
N ASN A 31 2.71 8.43 -0.91
CA ASN A 31 3.27 7.79 -2.09
C ASN A 31 3.79 6.38 -1.78
N LEU A 32 4.46 6.19 -0.63
CA LEU A 32 4.92 4.88 -0.18
C LEU A 32 3.73 3.94 0.07
N TRP A 33 2.69 4.43 0.73
CA TRP A 33 1.47 3.67 0.96
C TRP A 33 0.81 3.22 -0.36
N ASN A 34 0.56 4.18 -1.26
CA ASN A 34 -0.06 3.91 -2.56
C ASN A 34 0.78 2.95 -3.40
N SER A 35 2.11 3.11 -3.39
CA SER A 35 3.03 2.21 -4.08
C SER A 35 2.95 0.80 -3.50
N GLY A 36 2.95 0.65 -2.18
CA GLY A 36 2.83 -0.66 -1.52
C GLY A 36 1.53 -1.38 -1.87
N VAL A 37 0.38 -0.70 -1.74
CA VAL A 37 -0.93 -1.27 -2.09
C VAL A 37 -1.00 -1.64 -3.58
N ALA A 38 -0.46 -0.80 -4.47
CA ALA A 38 -0.40 -1.08 -5.90
C ALA A 38 0.46 -2.31 -6.21
N THR A 39 1.65 -2.43 -5.59
CA THR A 39 2.53 -3.59 -5.79
C THR A 39 1.89 -4.89 -5.30
N LEU A 40 1.23 -4.89 -4.14
CA LEU A 40 0.50 -6.06 -3.63
C LEU A 40 -0.65 -6.46 -4.58
N THR A 41 -1.38 -5.48 -5.09
CA THR A 41 -2.47 -5.70 -6.05
C THR A 41 -1.93 -6.29 -7.36
N ALA A 42 -0.79 -5.78 -7.85
CA ALA A 42 -0.12 -6.31 -9.03
C ALA A 42 0.36 -7.76 -8.82
N GLY A 43 0.89 -8.11 -7.64
CA GLY A 43 1.25 -9.48 -7.31
C GLY A 43 0.06 -10.44 -7.31
N ALA A 44 -1.08 -10.00 -6.76
CA ALA A 44 -2.32 -10.77 -6.80
C ALA A 44 -2.89 -10.92 -8.23
N LEU A 45 -2.79 -9.88 -9.06
CA LEU A 45 -3.12 -9.94 -10.48
C LEU A 45 -2.23 -10.93 -11.23
N TYR A 46 -0.93 -10.88 -11.00
CA TYR A 46 0.02 -11.78 -11.62
C TYR A 46 -0.24 -13.25 -11.25
N ARG A 47 -0.38 -13.54 -9.95
CA ARG A 47 -0.80 -14.87 -9.47
C ARG A 47 -2.14 -15.27 -10.10
N GLY A 48 -2.99 -14.28 -10.32
CA GLY A 48 -4.24 -14.46 -11.01
C GLY A 48 -4.09 -15.04 -12.41
N ILE A 49 -3.35 -14.33 -13.25
CA ILE A 49 -3.05 -14.69 -14.64
C ILE A 49 -2.37 -16.06 -14.71
N VAL A 50 -1.40 -16.31 -13.83
CA VAL A 50 -0.68 -17.59 -13.75
C VAL A 50 -1.64 -18.74 -13.50
N ASN A 51 -2.52 -18.63 -12.51
CA ASN A 51 -3.49 -19.67 -12.18
C ASN A 51 -4.49 -19.92 -13.33
N LEU A 52 -4.94 -18.85 -14.00
CA LEU A 52 -5.78 -18.95 -15.20
C LEU A 52 -5.06 -19.69 -16.35
N SER A 53 -3.75 -19.53 -16.47
CA SER A 53 -2.93 -20.22 -17.47
C SER A 53 -2.62 -21.69 -17.13
N GLY A 54 -3.06 -22.21 -15.98
CA GLY A 54 -2.81 -23.58 -15.55
C GLY A 54 -1.36 -23.85 -15.10
N ARG A 55 -0.57 -22.80 -14.86
CA ARG A 55 0.83 -22.91 -14.43
C ARG A 55 0.97 -22.62 -12.94
N SER A 56 2.06 -23.08 -12.35
CA SER A 56 2.49 -22.70 -11.00
C SER A 56 3.86 -22.04 -11.06
N THR A 57 4.01 -20.86 -10.47
CA THR A 57 5.28 -20.17 -10.31
C THR A 57 5.32 -19.45 -8.97
N THR A 58 6.53 -19.18 -8.47
CA THR A 58 6.80 -18.40 -7.26
C THR A 58 7.15 -16.93 -7.57
N MET A 59 7.08 -16.52 -8.84
CA MET A 59 7.35 -15.14 -9.28
C MET A 59 6.38 -14.08 -8.73
N ASP A 60 5.31 -14.49 -8.05
CA ASP A 60 4.42 -13.60 -7.30
C ASP A 60 5.02 -13.16 -5.95
N GLN A 61 5.93 -13.95 -5.36
CA GLN A 61 6.54 -13.66 -4.06
C GLN A 61 7.27 -12.31 -3.98
N PRO A 62 8.09 -11.90 -4.99
CA PRO A 62 8.76 -10.60 -4.97
C PRO A 62 7.81 -9.41 -4.86
N TYR A 63 6.63 -9.50 -5.48
CA TYR A 63 5.60 -8.44 -5.36
C TYR A 63 5.11 -8.31 -3.93
N TYR A 64 4.91 -9.43 -3.22
CA TYR A 64 4.48 -9.39 -1.84
C TYR A 64 5.57 -8.86 -0.91
N TYR A 65 6.83 -9.28 -1.11
CA TYR A 65 7.95 -8.76 -0.30
C TYR A 65 8.15 -7.25 -0.49
N LEU A 66 8.15 -6.76 -1.73
CA LEU A 66 8.31 -5.33 -2.02
C LEU A 66 7.10 -4.51 -1.58
N GLY A 67 5.88 -5.03 -1.76
CA GLY A 67 4.66 -4.38 -1.30
C GLY A 67 4.65 -4.20 0.22
N VAL A 68 5.02 -5.24 0.98
CA VAL A 68 5.16 -5.15 2.44
C VAL A 68 6.29 -4.20 2.84
N ALA A 69 7.42 -4.21 2.14
CA ALA A 69 8.52 -3.27 2.40
C ALA A 69 8.08 -1.81 2.20
N PHE A 70 7.33 -1.49 1.14
CA PHE A 70 6.78 -0.15 0.95
C PHE A 70 5.79 0.25 2.04
N LEU A 71 4.91 -0.65 2.47
CA LEU A 71 3.99 -0.37 3.58
C LEU A 71 4.74 -0.16 4.90
N ALA A 72 5.76 -0.96 5.19
CA ALA A 72 6.60 -0.78 6.37
C ALA A 72 7.31 0.58 6.33
N LEU A 73 7.89 0.95 5.18
CA LEU A 73 8.50 2.27 4.99
C LEU A 73 7.49 3.40 5.12
N ALA A 74 6.26 3.23 4.62
CA ALA A 74 5.19 4.21 4.77
C ALA A 74 4.83 4.44 6.24
N LEU A 75 4.75 3.37 7.04
CA LEU A 75 4.49 3.45 8.47
C LEU A 75 5.66 4.08 9.23
N ILE A 76 6.90 3.70 8.90
CA ILE A 76 8.10 4.32 9.47
C ILE A 76 8.12 5.82 9.16
N SER A 77 7.82 6.21 7.92
CA SER A 77 7.84 7.62 7.52
C SER A 77 6.78 8.46 8.22
N LEU A 78 5.73 7.88 8.81
CA LEU A 78 4.78 8.61 9.66
C LEU A 78 5.44 9.23 10.89
N PHE A 79 6.44 8.55 11.47
CA PHE A 79 7.11 9.00 12.69
C PHE A 79 8.16 10.07 12.40
N PHE A 80 8.87 9.97 11.27
CA PHE A 80 9.99 10.85 10.93
C PHE A 80 9.60 12.03 10.03
N VAL A 81 8.62 11.86 9.16
CA VAL A 81 8.24 12.85 8.14
C VAL A 81 6.82 13.33 8.41
N ARG A 82 6.65 14.06 9.52
CA ARG A 82 5.39 14.78 9.80
C ARG A 82 5.32 15.99 8.87
N SER A 83 4.23 16.14 8.11
CA SER A 83 4.05 17.34 7.29
C SER A 83 3.65 18.52 8.18
N VAL A 84 4.47 19.57 8.19
CA VAL A 84 4.33 20.76 9.07
C VAL A 84 3.24 21.73 8.57
N TRP A 85 2.21 21.24 7.88
CA TRP A 85 1.19 22.13 7.28
C TRP A 85 0.06 22.54 8.24
N VAL A 86 0.24 22.38 9.56
CA VAL A 86 -0.82 22.66 10.55
C VAL A 86 -0.72 24.04 11.22
N GLU A 87 0.32 24.86 10.98
CA GLU A 87 0.38 26.21 11.57
C GLU A 87 0.59 27.32 10.52
N LYS A 88 -0.42 27.55 9.66
CA LYS A 88 -0.66 28.87 9.06
C LYS A 88 -2.15 29.07 8.74
N THR A 89 -2.96 29.30 9.76
CA THR A 89 -4.20 30.10 9.72
C THR A 89 -4.47 30.52 11.17
N ALA A 90 -3.94 31.67 11.59
CA ALA A 90 -4.60 32.98 11.62
C ALA A 90 -5.39 33.17 12.92
#